data_AF-A0A833SIF0-F1
#
_entry.id   AF-A0A833SIF0-F1
#
_cell.length_a   1.000
_cell.length_b   1.000
_cell.length_c   1.000
_cell.angle_alpha   90.00
_cell.angle_beta   90.00
_cell.angle_gamma   90.00
#
_symmetry.space_group_name_H-M   'P 1'
#
loop_
_entity.id
_entity.type
_entity.pdbx_description
1 polymer ?
#
loop_
_entity_poly.entity_id
_entity_poly.type
_entity_poly.pdbx_seq_one_letter_code
_entity_poly.pdbx_strand_id
1 'polypeptide(L)'
;MKASVVTLLATSTGCMMPSVSVQAMPIYVPRIPNGENVPGVTALGHEDTTGEETMRNVFGIAFEEVGMEWTKELCEADSDEDGQTNGQELGDPCCIWKEGDTALWTVGVSHPGDDSKKSDNSRWRSLDCDLVREDAEAKAEAEAEAEASKNSPDGGEDSEVDISMGNSDSSASERKIASSMSLPFVAIIPAALMMVW
;
A
#
# COMPACT_ATOMS: atom_id res chain seq x y z
N MET A 1 -35.48 -39.89 -69.95
CA MET A 1 -35.84 -38.94 -68.89
C MET A 1 -34.72 -39.00 -67.86
N LYS A 2 -33.86 -37.97 -67.78
CA LYS A 2 -32.72 -37.94 -66.85
C LYS A 2 -33.08 -36.96 -65.72
N ALA A 3 -33.21 -37.47 -64.49
CA ALA A 3 -33.42 -36.66 -63.31
C ALA A 3 -32.06 -36.15 -62.82
N SER A 4 -31.87 -34.83 -62.81
CA SER A 4 -30.74 -34.20 -62.13
C SER A 4 -31.12 -33.95 -60.68
N VAL A 5 -30.38 -34.58 -59.77
CA VAL A 5 -30.42 -34.31 -58.33
C VAL A 5 -29.48 -33.14 -58.06
N VAL A 6 -30.01 -32.04 -57.55
CA VAL A 6 -29.22 -30.89 -57.08
C VAL A 6 -28.96 -31.09 -55.60
N THR A 7 -27.69 -31.26 -55.23
CA THR A 7 -27.25 -31.34 -53.83
C THR A 7 -26.89 -29.94 -53.35
N LEU A 8 -27.62 -29.43 -52.35
CA LEU A 8 -27.33 -28.17 -51.66
C LEU A 8 -26.35 -28.43 -50.51
N LEU A 9 -25.12 -27.93 -50.64
CA LEU A 9 -24.12 -27.89 -49.55
C LEU A 9 -24.35 -26.62 -48.74
N ALA A 10 -24.91 -26.74 -47.54
CA ALA A 10 -24.99 -25.66 -46.58
C ALA A 10 -23.66 -25.54 -45.81
N THR A 11 -22.85 -24.54 -46.13
CA THR A 11 -21.64 -24.22 -45.36
C THR A 11 -22.03 -23.32 -44.19
N SER A 12 -22.07 -23.88 -42.98
CA SER A 12 -22.24 -23.09 -41.75
C SER A 12 -20.92 -22.38 -41.44
N THR A 13 -20.82 -21.10 -41.78
CA THR A 13 -19.70 -20.26 -41.34
C THR A 13 -19.89 -19.98 -39.86
N GLY A 14 -19.23 -20.77 -39.00
CA GLY A 14 -19.18 -20.52 -37.56
C GLY A 14 -18.47 -19.21 -37.29
N CYS A 15 -19.15 -18.26 -36.64
CA CYS A 15 -18.54 -17.04 -36.13
C CYS A 15 -17.63 -17.43 -34.97
N MET A 16 -16.31 -17.44 -35.18
CA MET A 16 -15.32 -17.71 -34.15
C MET A 16 -15.25 -16.45 -33.27
N MET A 17 -15.92 -16.50 -32.11
CA MET A 17 -15.88 -15.41 -31.14
C MET A 17 -14.44 -15.29 -30.63
N PRO A 18 -13.82 -14.10 -30.69
CA PRO A 18 -12.49 -13.92 -30.12
C PRO A 18 -12.54 -14.11 -28.60
N SER A 19 -11.71 -15.01 -28.08
CA SER A 19 -11.47 -15.12 -26.65
C SER A 19 -10.85 -13.82 -26.16
N VAL A 20 -11.59 -13.07 -25.35
CA VAL A 20 -11.03 -11.88 -24.67
C VAL A 20 -10.21 -12.41 -23.50
N SER A 21 -8.89 -12.45 -23.66
CA SER A 21 -7.99 -12.67 -22.53
C SER A 21 -8.05 -11.43 -21.65
N VAL A 22 -8.63 -11.56 -20.46
CA VAL A 22 -8.52 -10.53 -19.42
C VAL A 22 -7.36 -10.93 -18.56
N GLN A 23 -6.30 -10.14 -18.62
CA GLN A 23 -5.13 -10.35 -17.81
C GLN A 23 -5.43 -9.83 -16.39
N ALA A 24 -5.02 -10.57 -15.36
CA ALA A 24 -4.98 -10.05 -14.00
C ALA A 24 -4.28 -8.70 -13.98
N MET A 25 -4.76 -7.79 -13.12
CA MET A 25 -4.28 -6.42 -13.03
C MET A 25 -3.17 -6.35 -11.99
N PRO A 26 -1.88 -6.32 -12.37
CA PRO A 26 -0.78 -6.45 -11.41
C PRO A 26 -0.68 -5.26 -10.44
N ILE A 27 -1.37 -4.16 -10.75
CA ILE A 27 -1.47 -2.97 -9.88
C ILE A 27 -2.07 -3.25 -8.50
N TYR A 28 -2.83 -4.35 -8.35
CA TYR A 28 -3.43 -4.72 -7.06
C TYR A 28 -2.51 -5.56 -6.18
N VAL A 29 -1.53 -6.25 -6.76
CA VAL A 29 -0.54 -7.05 -6.02
C VAL A 29 0.13 -6.27 -4.89
N PRO A 30 0.65 -5.04 -5.10
CA PRO A 30 1.28 -4.28 -4.02
C PRO A 30 0.28 -3.74 -2.99
N ARG A 31 -1.03 -3.85 -3.22
CA ARG A 31 -2.08 -3.39 -2.29
C ARG A 31 -2.49 -4.43 -1.26
N ILE A 32 -1.91 -5.63 -1.32
CA ILE A 32 -2.22 -6.75 -0.45
C ILE A 32 -0.91 -7.18 0.23
N PRO A 33 -0.86 -7.35 1.56
CA PRO A 33 0.33 -7.86 2.22
C PRO A 33 0.70 -9.22 1.63
N ASN A 34 1.97 -9.40 1.26
CA ASN A 34 2.46 -10.63 0.64
C ASN A 34 1.69 -11.05 -0.64
N GLY A 35 1.07 -10.11 -1.37
CA GLY A 35 0.27 -10.41 -2.57
C GLY A 35 0.99 -11.19 -3.67
N GLU A 36 2.32 -11.12 -3.73
CA GLU A 36 3.20 -11.89 -4.63
C GLU A 36 3.97 -13.04 -3.96
N ASN A 37 3.83 -13.20 -2.64
CA ASN A 37 4.64 -14.13 -1.84
C ASN A 37 3.88 -15.39 -1.42
N VAL A 38 2.62 -15.55 -1.85
CA VAL A 38 1.84 -16.77 -1.58
C VAL A 38 2.38 -17.93 -2.44
N PRO A 39 2.78 -19.07 -1.83
CA PRO A 39 3.44 -20.15 -2.57
C PRO A 39 2.60 -20.70 -3.73
N GLY A 40 3.15 -20.64 -4.95
CA GLY A 40 2.52 -21.18 -6.15
C GLY A 40 1.42 -20.31 -6.75
N VAL A 41 1.28 -19.06 -6.30
CA VAL A 41 0.21 -18.15 -6.70
C VAL A 41 0.85 -16.91 -7.34
N THR A 42 0.52 -16.64 -8.59
CA THR A 42 1.00 -15.45 -9.32
C THR A 42 -0.04 -14.33 -9.33
N ALA A 43 -1.33 -14.69 -9.35
CA ALA A 43 -2.46 -13.77 -9.33
C ALA A 43 -3.36 -14.10 -8.14
N LEU A 44 -3.00 -13.56 -6.98
CA LEU A 44 -3.81 -13.69 -5.77
C LEU A 44 -5.20 -13.07 -5.99
N GLY A 45 -6.25 -13.83 -5.70
CA GLY A 45 -7.65 -13.44 -5.94
C GLY A 45 -8.29 -14.03 -7.19
N HIS A 46 -7.53 -14.74 -8.04
CA HIS A 46 -8.07 -15.48 -9.19
C HIS A 46 -8.15 -16.98 -8.90
N GLU A 47 -9.13 -17.68 -9.49
CA GLU A 47 -9.28 -19.15 -9.30
C GLU A 47 -8.14 -19.94 -9.95
N ASP A 48 -7.63 -19.47 -11.09
CA ASP A 48 -6.56 -20.13 -11.83
C ASP A 48 -5.17 -19.91 -11.21
N THR A 49 -5.05 -19.01 -10.22
CA THR A 49 -3.80 -18.54 -9.59
C THR A 49 -2.78 -17.91 -10.53
N THR A 50 -3.04 -17.92 -11.83
CA THR A 50 -2.15 -17.41 -12.88
C THR A 50 -2.59 -16.07 -13.44
N GLY A 51 -3.88 -15.73 -13.32
CA GLY A 51 -4.43 -14.48 -13.84
C GLY A 51 -4.62 -14.48 -15.36
N GLU A 52 -4.67 -15.67 -15.96
CA GLU A 52 -5.02 -15.88 -17.37
C GLU A 52 -6.54 -15.85 -17.55
N GLU A 53 -7.29 -16.21 -16.50
CA GLU A 53 -8.75 -16.19 -16.46
C GLU A 53 -9.32 -15.03 -15.64
N THR A 54 -10.56 -14.66 -15.97
CA THR A 54 -11.32 -13.59 -15.28
C THR A 54 -11.90 -14.01 -13.94
N MET A 55 -12.04 -15.31 -13.70
CA MET A 55 -12.80 -15.81 -12.55
C MET A 55 -12.04 -15.54 -11.27
N ARG A 56 -12.70 -14.88 -10.32
CA ARG A 56 -12.15 -14.56 -9.02
C ARG A 56 -12.54 -15.62 -8.01
N ASN A 57 -11.59 -15.98 -7.15
CA ASN A 57 -11.86 -16.82 -6.00
C ASN A 57 -12.59 -16.00 -4.91
N VAL A 58 -12.97 -16.65 -3.81
CA VAL A 58 -13.75 -16.01 -2.74
C VAL A 58 -13.04 -14.81 -2.12
N PHE A 59 -11.72 -14.86 -1.94
CA PHE A 59 -10.92 -13.71 -1.49
C PHE A 59 -10.93 -12.57 -2.51
N GLY A 60 -10.75 -12.86 -3.80
CA GLY A 60 -10.78 -11.84 -4.86
C GLY A 60 -12.16 -11.18 -5.02
N ILE A 61 -13.23 -11.89 -4.67
CA ILE A 61 -14.59 -11.33 -4.58
C ILE A 61 -14.65 -10.36 -3.39
N ALA A 62 -14.25 -10.81 -2.20
CA ALA A 62 -14.24 -9.96 -0.99
C ALA A 62 -13.36 -8.71 -1.16
N PHE A 63 -12.19 -8.85 -1.80
CA PHE A 63 -11.30 -7.73 -2.09
C PHE A 63 -11.95 -6.68 -3.01
N GLU A 64 -12.72 -7.11 -4.02
CA GLU A 64 -13.48 -6.17 -4.86
C GLU A 64 -14.62 -5.50 -4.10
N GLU A 65 -15.32 -6.23 -3.24
CA GLU A 65 -16.45 -5.70 -2.45
C GLU A 65 -16.03 -4.54 -1.54
N VAL A 66 -14.80 -4.56 -1.02
CA VAL A 66 -14.22 -3.46 -0.23
C VAL A 66 -13.50 -2.39 -1.06
N GLY A 67 -13.63 -2.43 -2.39
CA GLY A 67 -13.06 -1.42 -3.29
C GLY A 67 -11.63 -1.68 -3.77
N MET A 68 -11.15 -2.92 -3.67
CA MET A 68 -9.78 -3.33 -4.06
C MET A 68 -8.69 -2.61 -3.26
N GLU A 69 -8.94 -2.51 -1.95
CA GLU A 69 -8.03 -1.97 -0.95
C GLU A 69 -7.90 -2.95 0.22
N TRP A 70 -6.74 -2.96 0.86
CA TRP A 70 -6.53 -3.72 2.11
C TRP A 70 -7.18 -2.99 3.27
N THR A 71 -8.50 -3.13 3.38
CA THR A 71 -9.27 -2.55 4.48
C THR A 71 -9.16 -3.42 5.72
N LYS A 72 -9.41 -2.81 6.89
CA LYS A 72 -9.52 -3.56 8.14
C LYS A 72 -10.60 -4.64 8.08
N GLU A 73 -11.73 -4.33 7.44
CA GLU A 73 -12.83 -5.29 7.23
C GLU A 73 -12.37 -6.51 6.45
N LEU A 74 -11.66 -6.33 5.33
CA LEU A 74 -11.12 -7.44 4.56
C LEU A 74 -10.06 -8.21 5.34
N CYS A 75 -9.17 -7.53 6.05
CA CYS A 75 -8.13 -8.19 6.83
C CYS A 75 -8.69 -9.08 7.96
N GLU A 76 -9.76 -8.64 8.62
CA GLU A 76 -10.43 -9.39 9.70
C GLU A 76 -11.39 -10.47 9.18
N ALA A 77 -11.77 -10.43 7.90
CA ALA A 77 -12.63 -11.44 7.30
C ALA A 77 -11.92 -12.78 7.13
N ASP A 78 -12.69 -13.86 7.22
CA ASP A 78 -12.32 -15.24 6.91
C ASP A 78 -13.01 -15.59 5.59
N SER A 79 -12.35 -15.28 4.46
CA SER A 79 -13.00 -15.28 3.14
C SER A 79 -13.31 -16.68 2.60
N ASP A 80 -12.54 -17.69 3.00
CA ASP A 80 -12.73 -19.09 2.60
C ASP A 80 -13.32 -19.99 3.71
N GLU A 81 -13.71 -19.39 4.83
CA GLU A 81 -14.39 -20.03 5.97
C GLU A 81 -13.57 -21.16 6.62
N ASP A 82 -12.24 -21.06 6.56
CA ASP A 82 -11.36 -22.07 7.12
C ASP A 82 -11.16 -21.90 8.65
N GLY A 83 -11.48 -20.73 9.20
CA GLY A 83 -11.26 -20.34 10.59
C GLY A 83 -10.01 -19.48 10.84
N GLN A 84 -9.37 -18.96 9.80
CA GLN A 84 -8.31 -17.96 9.84
C GLN A 84 -8.78 -16.68 9.15
N THR A 85 -8.31 -15.53 9.63
CA THR A 85 -8.58 -14.28 8.91
C THR A 85 -7.58 -14.11 7.76
N ASN A 86 -7.98 -13.37 6.73
CA ASN A 86 -7.11 -13.01 5.61
C ASN A 86 -5.78 -12.40 6.10
N GLY A 87 -5.83 -11.58 7.15
CA GLY A 87 -4.65 -11.02 7.81
C GLY A 87 -3.73 -12.06 8.46
N GLN A 88 -4.28 -13.07 9.12
CA GLN A 88 -3.47 -14.17 9.69
C GLN A 88 -2.75 -14.95 8.60
N GLU A 89 -3.38 -15.13 7.46
CA GLU A 89 -2.81 -15.88 6.35
C GLU A 89 -1.76 -15.08 5.58
N LEU A 90 -2.03 -13.80 5.35
CA LEU A 90 -1.19 -12.92 4.54
C LEU A 90 -0.15 -12.14 5.37
N GLY A 91 -0.04 -12.39 6.68
CA GLY A 91 1.02 -11.83 7.51
C GLY A 91 0.73 -10.49 8.17
N ASP A 92 -0.54 -10.08 8.21
CA ASP A 92 -1.05 -8.91 8.91
C ASP A 92 -2.15 -9.31 9.92
N PRO A 93 -1.85 -10.10 10.96
CA PRO A 93 -2.86 -10.59 11.91
C PRO A 93 -3.52 -9.49 12.76
N CYS A 94 -2.92 -8.28 12.78
CA CYS A 94 -3.41 -7.14 13.55
C CYS A 94 -4.07 -6.07 12.70
N CYS A 95 -4.14 -6.27 11.38
CA CYS A 95 -4.80 -5.37 10.44
C CYS A 95 -4.27 -3.94 10.51
N ILE A 96 -2.95 -3.81 10.58
CA ILE A 96 -2.26 -2.51 10.63
C ILE A 96 -1.38 -2.26 9.41
N TRP A 97 -1.18 -3.27 8.55
CA TRP A 97 -0.34 -3.14 7.37
C TRP A 97 -0.93 -2.11 6.41
N LYS A 98 -0.04 -1.31 5.80
CA LYS A 98 -0.38 -0.36 4.74
C LYS A 98 0.46 -0.63 3.51
N GLU A 99 -0.01 -0.16 2.36
CA GLU A 99 0.72 -0.29 1.09
C GLU A 99 2.16 0.25 1.22
N GLY A 100 3.13 -0.60 0.90
CA GLY A 100 4.56 -0.32 1.04
C GLY A 100 5.20 -0.80 2.34
N ASP A 101 4.41 -1.16 3.36
CA ASP A 101 4.94 -1.72 4.60
C ASP A 101 5.45 -3.14 4.40
N THR A 102 6.32 -3.59 5.31
CA THR A 102 6.63 -5.02 5.44
C THR A 102 5.64 -5.65 6.41
N ALA A 103 4.94 -6.69 5.96
CA ALA A 103 4.06 -7.50 6.79
C ALA A 103 4.81 -8.11 8.00
N LEU A 104 4.09 -8.41 9.08
CA LEU A 104 4.67 -8.93 10.32
C LEU A 104 5.42 -10.26 10.10
N TRP A 105 5.00 -11.04 9.10
CA TRP A 105 5.81 -12.09 8.50
C TRP A 105 5.59 -12.19 7.00
N THR A 106 6.60 -12.71 6.30
CA THR A 106 6.60 -12.90 4.84
C THR A 106 6.80 -14.34 4.42
N VAL A 107 7.10 -15.24 5.36
CA VAL A 107 7.34 -16.66 5.12
C VAL A 107 6.29 -17.47 5.86
N GLY A 108 5.78 -18.52 5.22
CA GLY A 108 4.74 -19.37 5.78
C GLY A 108 3.37 -18.71 5.77
N VAL A 109 3.12 -17.85 4.78
CA VAL A 109 1.80 -17.34 4.41
C VAL A 109 0.99 -18.41 3.66
N SER A 110 -0.33 -18.26 3.63
CA SER A 110 -1.26 -19.17 2.95
C SER A 110 -2.20 -18.42 1.99
N HIS A 111 -3.06 -19.17 1.30
CA HIS A 111 -3.92 -18.64 0.24
C HIS A 111 -5.33 -18.37 0.81
N PRO A 112 -5.73 -17.11 1.04
CA PRO A 112 -6.98 -16.73 1.73
C PRO A 112 -8.30 -17.00 0.99
N GLY A 113 -8.21 -17.72 -0.12
CA GLY A 113 -9.36 -18.13 -0.94
C GLY A 113 -9.36 -19.63 -1.22
N ASP A 114 -8.62 -20.43 -0.45
CA ASP A 114 -8.48 -21.88 -0.58
C ASP A 114 -8.43 -22.50 0.83
N ASP A 115 -9.57 -23.00 1.30
CA ASP A 115 -9.78 -23.55 2.65
C ASP A 115 -8.84 -24.70 3.04
N SER A 116 -8.14 -25.28 2.06
CA SER A 116 -7.16 -26.33 2.26
C SER A 116 -5.76 -25.80 2.62
N LYS A 117 -5.54 -24.48 2.53
CA LYS A 117 -4.25 -23.81 2.71
C LYS A 117 -4.26 -22.98 3.97
N LYS A 118 -3.65 -23.52 5.02
CA LYS A 118 -3.58 -22.84 6.32
C LYS A 118 -2.19 -22.36 6.67
N SER A 119 -2.10 -21.20 7.33
CA SER A 119 -0.88 -20.73 7.97
C SER A 119 -0.72 -21.40 9.35
N ASP A 120 0.47 -21.34 9.93
CA ASP A 120 0.67 -21.90 11.28
C ASP A 120 0.18 -20.93 12.36
N ASN A 121 -0.93 -21.28 13.01
CA ASN A 121 -1.52 -20.49 14.09
C ASN A 121 -0.58 -20.17 15.25
N SER A 122 0.54 -20.89 15.42
CA SER A 122 1.55 -20.55 16.42
C SER A 122 2.10 -19.12 16.27
N ARG A 123 2.01 -18.53 15.07
CA ARG A 123 2.48 -17.18 14.75
C ARG A 123 1.69 -16.06 15.41
N TRP A 124 0.39 -16.25 15.65
CA TRP A 124 -0.48 -15.22 16.25
C TRP A 124 -1.14 -15.63 17.56
N ARG A 125 -1.00 -16.89 18.02
CA ARG A 125 -1.61 -17.37 19.28
C ARG A 125 -1.26 -16.54 20.51
N SER A 126 -0.09 -15.92 20.55
CA SER A 126 0.39 -15.08 21.66
C SER A 126 0.63 -13.63 21.25
N LEU A 127 0.08 -13.21 20.11
CA LEU A 127 0.26 -11.87 19.60
C LEU A 127 -0.73 -10.93 20.27
N ASP A 128 -0.21 -9.83 20.83
CA ASP A 128 -1.02 -8.75 21.39
C ASP A 128 -1.05 -7.60 20.38
N CYS A 129 -2.19 -7.43 19.70
CA CYS A 129 -2.33 -6.43 18.66
C CYS A 129 -2.37 -5.00 19.17
N ASP A 130 -2.58 -4.78 20.47
CA ASP A 130 -2.47 -3.44 21.05
C ASP A 130 -1.00 -3.03 21.12
N LEU A 131 -0.11 -3.93 21.59
CA LEU A 131 1.33 -3.68 21.63
C LEU A 131 1.93 -3.53 20.22
N VAL A 132 1.50 -4.36 19.27
CA VAL A 132 1.99 -4.29 17.88
C VAL A 132 1.64 -2.93 17.25
N ARG A 133 0.43 -2.42 17.54
CA ARG A 133 -0.02 -1.13 17.03
C ARG A 133 0.71 0.03 17.70
N GLU A 134 0.96 -0.05 19.00
CA GLU A 134 1.80 0.93 19.73
C GLU A 134 3.22 0.99 19.16
N ASP A 135 3.85 -0.17 18.90
CA ASP A 135 5.19 -0.26 18.29
C ASP A 135 5.21 0.33 16.87
N ALA A 136 4.17 0.08 16.07
CA ALA A 136 4.04 0.61 14.71
C ALA A 136 3.87 2.14 14.70
N GLU A 137 3.06 2.68 15.62
CA GLU A 137 2.88 4.13 15.79
C GLU A 137 4.20 4.80 16.19
N ALA A 138 4.94 4.24 17.15
CA ALA A 138 6.23 4.77 17.58
C ALA A 138 7.29 4.74 16.46
N LYS A 139 7.30 3.67 15.66
CA LYS A 139 8.20 3.57 14.49
C LYS A 139 7.89 4.64 13.45
N ALA A 140 6.60 4.87 13.15
CA ALA A 140 6.18 5.89 12.18
C ALA A 140 6.58 7.31 12.63
N GLU A 141 6.47 7.62 13.93
CA GLU A 141 6.93 8.90 14.50
C GLU A 141 8.44 9.07 14.32
N ALA A 142 9.24 8.05 14.65
CA ALA A 142 10.69 8.08 14.49
C ALA A 142 11.14 8.25 13.02
N GLU A 143 10.44 7.61 12.08
CA GLU A 143 10.70 7.77 10.65
C GLU A 143 10.35 9.19 10.17
N ALA A 144 9.24 9.76 10.64
CA ALA A 144 8.87 11.14 10.32
C ALA A 144 9.89 12.16 10.85
N GLU A 145 10.41 11.98 12.06
CA GLU A 145 11.48 12.82 12.61
C GLU A 145 12.79 12.70 11.81
N ALA A 146 13.15 11.48 11.40
CA ALA A 146 14.34 11.23 10.59
C ALA A 146 14.25 11.89 9.19
N GLU A 147 13.08 11.86 8.56
CA GLU A 147 12.85 12.55 7.28
C GLU A 147 12.83 14.08 7.44
N ALA A 148 12.28 14.60 8.53
CA ALA A 148 12.31 16.03 8.84
C ALA A 148 13.74 16.56 9.03
N SER A 149 14.63 15.77 9.66
CA SER A 149 16.04 16.14 9.86
C SER A 149 16.84 16.22 8.55
N LYS A 150 16.45 15.52 7.48
CA LYS A 150 17.15 15.52 6.18
C LYS A 150 16.83 16.76 5.32
N ASN A 151 15.69 17.41 5.57
CA ASN A 151 15.22 18.56 4.79
C ASN A 151 15.62 19.92 5.39
N SER A 152 16.46 19.95 6.42
CA SER A 152 17.03 21.19 6.95
C SER A 152 18.00 21.80 5.94
N PRO A 153 17.81 23.05 5.46
CA PRO A 153 18.74 23.66 4.53
C PRO A 153 20.07 23.93 5.23
N ASP A 154 21.11 23.22 4.83
CA ASP A 154 22.49 23.56 5.14
C ASP A 154 22.79 24.92 4.51
N GLY A 155 22.70 25.97 5.32
CA GLY A 155 23.17 27.30 4.99
C GLY A 155 24.67 27.21 4.81
N GLY A 156 25.11 27.19 3.56
CA GLY A 156 26.51 27.05 3.20
C GLY A 156 27.40 27.95 4.04
N GLU A 157 28.35 27.34 4.73
CA GLU A 157 29.52 27.98 5.32
C GLU A 157 30.21 28.81 4.22
N ASP A 158 30.08 30.13 4.33
CA ASP A 158 31.01 31.05 3.74
C ASP A 158 32.36 30.86 4.42
N SER A 159 33.22 30.11 3.75
CA SER A 159 34.65 30.06 4.06
C SER A 159 35.23 31.48 3.98
N GLU A 160 35.31 32.17 5.11
CA GLU A 160 36.09 33.41 5.26
C GLU A 160 37.57 33.07 5.08
N VAL A 161 38.11 33.39 3.90
CA VAL A 161 39.55 33.46 3.66
C VAL A 161 40.05 34.76 4.30
N ASP A 162 40.72 34.63 5.43
CA ASP A 162 41.43 35.73 6.09
C ASP A 162 42.70 36.09 5.30
N ILE A 163 42.70 37.27 4.66
CA ILE A 163 43.92 37.93 4.18
C ILE A 163 43.88 39.39 4.61
N SER A 164 44.67 39.70 5.64
CA SER A 164 44.97 41.06 6.08
C SER A 164 45.92 41.77 5.13
N MET A 165 45.59 43.00 4.70
CA MET A 165 46.41 44.23 4.83
C MET A 165 45.90 45.36 3.91
N GLY A 166 45.70 46.56 4.46
CA GLY A 166 45.85 47.81 3.69
C GLY A 166 44.77 48.89 3.91
N ASN A 167 44.97 49.73 4.93
CA ASN A 167 44.19 50.90 5.29
C ASN A 167 44.18 52.00 4.19
N SER A 168 43.03 52.69 3.96
CA SER A 168 42.96 54.13 3.64
C SER A 168 41.52 54.66 3.65
N ASP A 169 41.33 55.78 4.35
CA ASP A 169 40.09 56.48 4.68
C ASP A 169 39.33 57.10 3.50
N SER A 170 37.99 57.16 3.57
CA SER A 170 37.24 58.44 3.73
C SER A 170 35.72 58.32 3.54
N SER A 171 35.02 58.83 4.57
CA SER A 171 33.75 59.59 4.58
C SER A 171 32.41 58.97 4.13
N ALA A 172 31.54 58.85 5.14
CA ALA A 172 30.13 59.28 5.22
C ALA A 172 29.04 58.47 4.48
N SER A 173 28.14 57.83 5.23
CA SER A 173 26.76 58.31 5.44
C SER A 173 25.97 57.36 6.35
N GLU A 174 24.93 57.90 6.97
CA GLU A 174 24.22 57.47 8.17
C GLU A 174 23.29 56.25 8.00
N ARG A 175 23.11 55.45 9.05
CA ARG A 175 21.87 55.40 9.87
C ARG A 175 21.91 54.30 10.95
N LYS A 176 21.76 54.74 12.20
CA LYS A 176 21.49 53.94 13.40
C LYS A 176 19.97 53.79 13.52
N ILE A 177 19.42 52.58 13.64
CA ILE A 177 18.27 52.30 14.51
C ILE A 177 18.32 50.82 14.95
N ALA A 178 18.25 50.59 16.26
CA ALA A 178 18.15 49.29 16.92
C ALA A 178 16.70 48.86 17.10
N SER A 179 16.41 47.55 17.11
CA SER A 179 15.27 46.93 17.80
C SER A 179 15.48 45.40 17.75
N SER A 180 15.77 44.69 18.84
CA SER A 180 14.82 44.27 19.88
C SER A 180 13.55 43.66 19.29
N MET A 181 13.40 42.33 19.36
CA MET A 181 12.52 41.65 20.32
C MET A 181 12.38 40.16 19.96
N SER A 182 12.65 39.33 20.98
CA SER A 182 12.20 37.96 21.10
C SER A 182 10.66 37.91 21.07
N LEU A 183 10.06 36.97 20.34
CA LEU A 183 8.66 36.55 20.55
C LEU A 183 8.47 35.04 20.26
N PRO A 184 7.46 34.42 20.90
CA PRO A 184 7.43 32.99 21.22
C PRO A 184 6.59 32.12 20.27
N PHE A 185 6.80 30.81 20.40
CA PHE A 185 5.93 29.73 19.94
C PHE A 185 4.45 30.02 20.25
N VAL A 186 3.59 29.95 19.24
CA VAL A 186 2.13 29.85 19.39
C VAL A 186 1.72 28.46 18.91
N ALA A 187 1.37 27.61 19.87
CA ALA A 187 0.67 26.36 19.63
C ALA A 187 -0.74 26.67 19.10
N ILE A 188 -1.10 26.09 17.95
CA ILE A 188 -2.47 26.10 17.44
C ILE A 188 -3.09 24.76 17.82
N ILE A 189 -3.91 24.78 18.87
CA ILE A 189 -4.84 23.70 19.21
C ILE A 189 -6.12 23.93 18.39
N PRO A 190 -6.60 22.99 17.56
CA PRO A 190 -7.96 23.06 17.08
C PRO A 190 -8.88 22.39 18.10
N ALA A 191 -9.55 23.21 18.91
CA ALA A 191 -10.69 22.79 19.70
C ALA A 191 -11.96 22.85 18.83
N ALA A 192 -12.70 21.75 18.88
CA ALA A 192 -14.01 21.55 18.31
C ALA A 192 -15.02 22.67 18.65
N LEU A 193 -15.98 22.93 17.74
CA LEU A 193 -17.39 23.06 18.11
C LEU A 193 -18.33 23.00 16.89
N MET A 194 -19.18 21.97 16.90
CA MET A 194 -20.59 21.88 16.50
C MET A 194 -21.20 22.96 15.59
N MET A 195 -21.84 22.50 14.49
CA MET A 195 -23.14 23.04 14.07
C MET A 195 -24.07 21.91 13.61
N VAL A 196 -25.13 21.80 14.39
CA VAL A 196 -26.42 21.17 14.11
C VAL A 196 -26.99 21.72 12.80
N TRP A 197 -27.55 20.84 11.96
CA TRP A 197 -28.86 20.96 11.32
C TRP A 197 -29.35 19.58 10.91
#